data_AF-A0A2T5EJE9-F1
#
_entry.id   AF-A0A2T5EJE9-F1
#
_cell.length_a   1.000
_cell.length_b   1.000
_cell.length_c   1.000
_cell.angle_alpha   90.00
_cell.angle_beta   90.00
_cell.angle_gamma   90.00
#
_symmetry.space_group_name_H-M   'P 1'
#
loop_
_entity.id
_entity.type
_entity.pdbx_description
1 polymer ?
#
loop_
_entity_poly.entity_id
_entity_poly.type
_entity_poly.pdbx_seq_one_letter_code
_entity_poly.pdbx_strand_id
1 'polypeptide(L)'
;MTTSLKQKAIGLAAAQVLKFNDDYKGTWYDGYLLLLECMQQDREPEHCAIRDDVEFWSWHEVVQFIDKEAENIWKPMENELADTKQLIVHDAASGLDKFCGIDVERFGELDKACQTIVLNKAVVLAVDKVNRDDH
;
A
#
# COMPACT_ATOMS: atom_id res chain seq x y z
N MET A 1 -1.26 -14.36 -5.71
CA MET A 1 -0.57 -13.07 -5.95
C MET A 1 -0.95 -12.13 -4.83
N THR A 2 0.01 -11.56 -4.12
CA THR A 2 -0.23 -10.60 -3.04
C THR A 2 -0.59 -9.26 -3.67
N THR A 3 -1.81 -8.76 -3.42
CA THR A 3 -2.25 -7.43 -3.86
C THR A 3 -1.42 -6.35 -3.17
N SER A 4 -0.94 -5.37 -3.94
CA SER A 4 -0.13 -4.28 -3.37
C SER A 4 -0.96 -3.36 -2.47
N LEU A 5 -0.31 -2.65 -1.55
CA LEU A 5 -0.96 -1.64 -0.70
C LEU A 5 -1.70 -0.61 -1.56
N LYS A 6 -1.09 -0.18 -2.66
CA LYS A 6 -1.70 0.73 -3.63
C LYS A 6 -2.98 0.17 -4.25
N GLN A 7 -3.00 -1.10 -4.66
CA GLN A 7 -4.22 -1.72 -5.22
C GLN A 7 -5.36 -1.77 -4.20
N LYS A 8 -5.04 -2.07 -2.95
CA LYS A 8 -6.03 -2.06 -1.86
C LYS A 8 -6.56 -0.65 -1.60
N ALA A 9 -5.69 0.36 -1.57
CA ALA A 9 -6.08 1.75 -1.39
C ALA A 9 -6.97 2.26 -2.53
N ILE A 10 -6.66 1.91 -3.78
CA ILE A 10 -7.52 2.21 -4.94
C ILE A 10 -8.88 1.53 -4.77
N GLY A 11 -8.92 0.24 -4.40
CA GLY A 11 -10.18 -0.45 -4.15
C GLY A 11 -11.03 0.19 -3.04
N LEU A 12 -10.39 0.65 -1.96
CA LEU A 12 -11.06 1.36 -0.87
C LEU A 12 -11.60 2.73 -1.32
N ALA A 13 -10.79 3.52 -2.04
CA ALA A 13 -11.22 4.82 -2.57
C ALA A 13 -12.35 4.67 -3.60
N ALA A 14 -12.25 3.67 -4.48
CA ALA A 14 -13.31 3.34 -5.43
C ALA A 14 -14.62 2.96 -4.73
N ALA A 15 -14.56 2.16 -3.66
CA ALA A 15 -15.74 1.75 -2.90
C ALA A 15 -16.50 2.93 -2.25
N GLN A 16 -15.84 4.07 -2.02
CA GLN A 16 -16.44 5.27 -1.43
C GLN A 16 -17.35 6.02 -2.41
N VAL A 17 -17.11 5.92 -3.72
CA VAL A 17 -17.79 6.75 -4.73
C VAL A 17 -18.48 5.96 -5.82
N LEU A 18 -18.05 4.72 -6.06
CA LEU A 18 -18.66 3.83 -7.04
C LEU A 18 -19.70 2.93 -6.39
N LYS A 19 -20.69 2.54 -7.19
CA LYS A 19 -21.71 1.53 -6.91
C LYS A 19 -21.74 0.57 -8.09
N PHE A 20 -21.61 -0.72 -7.81
CA PHE A 20 -21.78 -1.77 -8.81
C PHE A 20 -23.11 -2.49 -8.61
N ASN A 21 -23.74 -2.92 -9.70
CA ASN A 21 -24.94 -3.76 -9.62
C ASN A 21 -24.59 -5.23 -9.28
N ASP A 22 -25.62 -6.05 -9.03
CA ASP A 22 -25.43 -7.45 -8.61
C ASP A 22 -24.84 -8.36 -9.71
N ASP A 23 -24.80 -7.90 -10.97
CA ASP A 23 -24.22 -8.65 -12.09
C ASP A 23 -22.70 -8.54 -12.10
N TYR A 24 -22.14 -7.48 -11.51
CA TYR A 24 -20.70 -7.30 -11.41
C TYR A 24 -20.08 -8.26 -10.39
N LYS A 25 -19.09 -9.06 -10.82
CA LYS A 25 -18.40 -10.07 -9.98
C LYS A 25 -16.93 -9.77 -9.68
N GLY A 26 -16.43 -8.61 -10.13
CA GLY A 26 -15.05 -8.19 -9.87
C GLY A 26 -14.89 -7.55 -8.49
N THR A 27 -13.64 -7.24 -8.14
CA THR A 27 -13.34 -6.42 -6.97
C THR A 27 -13.55 -4.93 -7.27
N TRP A 28 -13.54 -4.09 -6.24
CA TRP A 28 -13.56 -2.63 -6.40
C TRP A 28 -12.36 -2.10 -7.20
N TYR A 29 -11.20 -2.73 -7.06
CA TYR A 29 -10.03 -2.39 -7.86
C TYR A 29 -10.24 -2.74 -9.34
N ASP A 30 -10.78 -3.93 -9.63
CA ASP A 30 -11.12 -4.32 -11.00
C ASP A 30 -12.17 -3.37 -11.60
N GLY A 31 -13.07 -2.85 -10.77
CA GLY A 31 -14.12 -1.93 -11.19
C GLY A 31 -13.58 -0.56 -11.57
N TYR A 32 -12.59 -0.09 -10.81
CA TYR A 32 -11.82 1.09 -11.17
C TYR A 32 -11.03 0.89 -12.48
N LEU A 33 -10.42 -0.29 -12.70
CA LEU A 33 -9.74 -0.58 -13.97
C LEU A 33 -10.70 -0.59 -15.16
N LEU A 34 -11.89 -1.17 -14.98
CA LEU A 34 -12.96 -1.15 -15.99
C LEU A 34 -13.38 0.28 -16.31
N LEU A 35 -13.55 1.13 -15.29
CA LEU A 35 -13.86 2.55 -15.47
C LEU A 35 -12.80 3.26 -16.33
N LEU A 36 -11.51 3.04 -16.04
CA LEU A 36 -10.42 3.61 -16.84
C LEU A 36 -10.47 3.14 -18.29
N GLU A 37 -10.73 1.85 -18.53
CA GLU A 37 -10.86 1.30 -19.87
C GLU A 37 -12.04 1.93 -20.63
N CYS A 38 -13.20 2.02 -20.00
CA CYS A 38 -14.39 2.63 -20.60
C CYS A 38 -14.15 4.10 -20.97
N MET A 39 -13.50 4.87 -20.09
CA MET A 39 -13.14 6.26 -20.37
C MET A 39 -12.15 6.41 -21.53
N GLN A 40 -11.15 5.52 -21.63
CA GLN A 40 -10.21 5.51 -22.77
C GLN A 40 -10.91 5.21 -24.09
N GLN A 41 -12.02 4.47 -24.04
CA GLN A 41 -12.81 4.06 -25.19
C GLN A 41 -14.03 4.97 -25.45
N ASP A 42 -14.15 6.08 -24.72
CA ASP A 42 -15.29 7.02 -24.76
C ASP A 42 -16.65 6.32 -24.59
N ARG A 43 -16.69 5.36 -23.67
CA ARG A 43 -17.87 4.56 -23.32
C ARG A 43 -18.24 4.74 -21.85
N GLU A 44 -19.52 4.61 -21.57
CA GLU A 44 -20.03 4.57 -20.20
C GLU A 44 -19.74 3.19 -19.58
N PRO A 45 -19.28 3.12 -18.32
CA PRO A 45 -18.95 1.86 -17.67
C PRO A 45 -20.19 1.03 -17.36
N GLU A 46 -20.26 -0.17 -17.95
CA GLU A 46 -21.35 -1.11 -17.69
C GLU A 46 -21.36 -1.54 -16.22
N HIS A 47 -22.56 -1.73 -15.67
CA HIS A 47 -22.79 -2.20 -14.29
C HIS A 47 -22.28 -1.26 -13.19
N CYS A 48 -21.78 -0.07 -13.53
CA CYS A 48 -21.20 0.90 -12.61
C CYS A 48 -22.01 2.19 -12.61
N ALA A 49 -22.21 2.77 -11.43
CA ALA A 49 -22.79 4.08 -11.24
C ALA A 49 -22.01 4.85 -10.16
N ILE A 50 -22.10 6.17 -10.20
CA ILE A 50 -21.69 7.02 -9.08
C ILE A 50 -22.72 6.84 -7.96
N ARG A 51 -22.28 6.75 -6.71
CA ARG A 51 -23.20 6.62 -5.57
C ARG A 51 -24.07 7.86 -5.44
N ASP A 52 -25.33 7.62 -5.07
CA ASP A 52 -26.38 8.64 -5.00
C ASP A 52 -26.10 9.74 -3.94
N ASP A 53 -25.23 9.46 -2.97
CA ASP A 53 -24.82 10.37 -1.90
C ASP A 53 -23.58 11.21 -2.22
N VAL A 54 -23.04 11.09 -3.43
CA VAL A 54 -21.86 11.85 -3.87
C VAL A 54 -22.11 12.51 -5.21
N GLU A 55 -21.85 13.82 -5.29
CA GLU A 55 -22.05 14.60 -6.51
C GLU A 55 -20.73 14.78 -7.27
N PHE A 56 -20.69 14.31 -8.51
CA PHE A 56 -19.62 14.54 -9.47
C PHE A 56 -20.23 14.94 -10.81
N TRP A 57 -19.57 15.81 -11.55
CA TRP A 57 -20.02 16.28 -12.86
C TRP A 57 -19.54 15.39 -14.00
N SER A 58 -18.51 14.56 -13.78
CA SER A 58 -18.01 13.61 -14.79
C SER A 58 -17.26 12.41 -14.20
N TRP A 59 -17.15 11.34 -15.00
CA TRP A 59 -16.27 10.19 -14.70
C TRP A 59 -14.80 10.56 -14.53
N HIS A 60 -14.33 11.63 -15.19
CA HIS A 60 -12.97 12.15 -15.01
C HIS A 60 -12.72 12.64 -13.59
N GLU A 61 -13.70 13.33 -12.99
CA GLU A 61 -13.59 13.81 -11.62
C GLU A 61 -13.64 12.66 -10.61
N VAL A 62 -14.45 11.64 -10.89
CA VAL A 62 -14.49 10.40 -10.09
C VAL A 62 -13.11 9.73 -10.06
N VAL A 63 -12.46 9.56 -11.22
CA VAL A 63 -11.12 8.97 -11.29
C VAL A 63 -10.09 9.82 -10.55
N GLN A 64 -10.09 11.14 -10.75
CA GLN A 64 -9.18 12.05 -10.05
C GLN A 64 -9.35 11.98 -8.52
N PHE A 65 -10.60 11.86 -8.05
CA PHE A 65 -10.90 11.66 -6.64
C PHE A 65 -10.33 10.33 -6.15
N ILE A 66 -10.62 9.22 -6.84
CA ILE A 66 -10.15 7.89 -6.45
C ILE A 66 -8.63 7.85 -6.38
N ASP A 67 -7.93 8.40 -7.38
CA ASP A 67 -6.46 8.42 -7.41
C ASP A 67 -5.89 9.20 -6.23
N LYS A 68 -6.44 10.39 -5.96
CA LYS A 68 -6.00 11.25 -4.86
C LYS A 68 -6.27 10.60 -3.51
N GLU A 69 -7.46 10.06 -3.29
CA GLU A 69 -7.81 9.41 -2.03
C GLU A 69 -7.03 8.11 -1.82
N ALA A 70 -6.79 7.34 -2.89
CA ALA A 70 -5.90 6.19 -2.82
C ALA A 70 -4.52 6.63 -2.34
N GLU A 71 -3.92 7.66 -2.95
CA GLU A 71 -2.63 8.21 -2.49
C GLU A 71 -2.63 8.65 -1.04
N ASN A 72 -3.70 9.31 -0.58
CA ASN A 72 -3.86 9.71 0.82
C ASN A 72 -3.91 8.50 1.77
N ILE A 73 -4.38 7.35 1.30
CA ILE A 73 -4.43 6.11 2.08
C ILE A 73 -3.07 5.39 2.07
N TRP A 74 -2.48 5.14 0.90
CA TRP A 74 -1.32 4.22 0.82
C TRP A 74 0.02 4.89 1.08
N LYS A 75 0.21 6.19 0.77
CA LYS A 75 1.50 6.86 1.00
C LYS A 75 1.90 6.91 2.47
N PRO A 76 1.01 7.26 3.43
CA PRO A 76 1.36 7.21 4.84
C PRO A 76 1.76 5.81 5.30
N MET A 77 1.03 4.78 4.88
CA MET A 77 1.33 3.38 5.23
C MET A 77 2.67 2.92 4.65
N GLU A 78 3.02 3.34 3.43
CA GLU A 78 4.32 3.02 2.83
C GLU A 78 5.47 3.69 3.60
N ASN A 79 5.29 4.96 4.00
CA ASN A 79 6.27 5.68 4.81
C ASN A 79 6.45 5.02 6.18
N GLU A 80 5.35 4.71 6.90
CA GLU A 80 5.42 4.02 8.19
C GLU A 80 6.10 2.66 8.08
N LEU A 81 5.85 1.92 6.99
CA LEU A 81 6.53 0.64 6.73
C LEU A 81 8.03 0.84 6.46
N ALA A 82 8.42 1.89 5.75
CA ALA A 82 9.82 2.22 5.50
C ALA A 82 10.54 2.64 6.80
N ASP A 83 9.93 3.54 7.58
CA ASP A 83 10.45 4.00 8.86
C ASP A 83 10.61 2.84 9.85
N THR A 84 9.61 1.95 9.91
CA THR A 84 9.65 0.76 10.76
C THR A 84 10.79 -0.18 10.35
N LYS A 85 10.98 -0.42 9.05
CA LYS A 85 12.11 -1.22 8.55
C LYS A 85 13.45 -0.58 8.92
N GLN A 86 13.57 0.74 8.77
CA GLN A 86 14.77 1.49 9.11
C GLN A 86 15.09 1.38 10.60
N LEU A 87 14.09 1.55 11.46
CA LEU A 87 14.25 1.40 12.91
C LEU A 87 14.67 -0.02 13.28
N ILE A 88 14.05 -1.06 12.71
CA ILE A 88 14.39 -2.46 13.02
C ILE A 88 15.82 -2.79 12.59
N VAL A 89 16.25 -2.34 11.40
CA VAL A 89 17.63 -2.54 10.93
C VAL A 89 18.61 -1.78 11.83
N HIS A 90 18.31 -0.53 12.18
CA HIS A 90 19.11 0.27 13.08
C HIS A 90 19.25 -0.38 14.46
N ASP A 91 18.16 -0.87 15.05
CA ASP A 91 18.15 -1.56 16.36
C ASP A 91 18.98 -2.85 16.29
N ALA A 92 18.81 -3.63 15.23
CA ALA A 92 19.57 -4.86 15.01
C ALA A 92 21.08 -4.60 14.90
N ALA A 93 21.45 -3.56 14.16
CA ALA A 93 22.82 -3.17 13.90
C ALA A 93 23.49 -2.51 15.11
N SER A 94 22.77 -1.66 15.86
CA SER A 94 23.26 -1.02 17.08
C SER A 94 23.61 -2.02 18.18
N GLY A 95 22.91 -3.15 18.24
CA GLY A 95 23.26 -4.25 19.15
C GLY A 95 24.45 -5.11 18.69
N LEU A 96 25.18 -4.70 17.64
CA LEU A 96 26.38 -5.35 17.13
C LEU A 96 27.48 -4.29 17.03
N ASP A 97 28.47 -4.32 17.93
CA ASP A 97 29.50 -3.27 18.08
C ASP A 97 30.15 -2.81 16.76
N LYS A 98 30.29 -3.72 15.79
CA LYS A 98 30.87 -3.47 14.46
C LYS A 98 29.94 -2.79 13.45
N PHE A 99 28.65 -2.65 13.74
CA PHE A 99 27.62 -2.16 12.83
C PHE A 99 26.79 -1.01 13.43
N CYS A 100 27.31 -0.35 14.47
CA CYS A 100 26.63 0.78 15.08
C CYS A 100 26.35 1.90 14.05
N GLY A 101 25.12 2.41 14.00
CA GLY A 101 24.71 3.52 13.12
C GLY A 101 24.45 3.16 11.66
N ILE A 102 24.13 1.90 11.35
CA ILE A 102 23.68 1.47 10.02
C ILE A 102 22.18 1.71 9.87
N ASP A 103 21.79 2.29 8.74
CA ASP A 103 20.41 2.39 8.26
C ASP A 103 20.18 1.46 7.06
N VAL A 104 18.96 1.44 6.53
CA VAL A 104 18.58 0.57 5.39
C VAL A 104 19.34 0.93 4.12
N GLU A 105 19.67 2.20 3.89
CA GLU A 105 20.39 2.63 2.69
C GLU A 105 21.83 2.11 2.70
N ARG A 106 22.51 2.25 3.84
CA ARG A 106 23.90 1.78 4.04
C ARG A 106 24.00 0.28 4.24
N PHE A 107 22.92 -0.38 4.66
CA PHE A 107 22.85 -1.84 4.75
C PHE A 107 23.16 -2.52 3.40
N GLY A 108 22.72 -1.91 2.28
CA GLY A 108 23.00 -2.41 0.94
C GLY A 108 24.48 -2.43 0.57
N GLU A 109 25.31 -1.63 1.25
CA GLU A 109 26.75 -1.52 1.00
C GLU A 109 27.59 -2.56 1.77
N LEU A 110 26.97 -3.27 2.73
CA LEU A 110 27.63 -4.34 3.49
C LEU A 110 27.89 -5.59 2.63
N ASP A 111 28.91 -6.38 3.00
CA ASP A 111 29.05 -7.71 2.42
C ASP A 111 27.90 -8.64 2.85
N LYS A 112 27.66 -9.68 2.05
CA LYS A 112 26.54 -10.62 2.24
C LYS A 112 26.53 -11.30 3.61
N ALA A 113 27.69 -11.58 4.20
CA ALA A 113 27.74 -12.23 5.51
C ALA A 113 27.28 -11.25 6.60
N CYS A 114 27.73 -10.00 6.53
CA CYS A 114 27.27 -8.93 7.42
C CYS A 114 25.78 -8.63 7.26
N GLN A 115 25.29 -8.55 6.01
CA GLN A 115 23.86 -8.40 5.72
C GLN A 115 23.02 -9.51 6.36
N THR A 116 23.46 -10.76 6.24
CA THR A 116 22.75 -11.93 6.80
C THR A 116 22.65 -11.86 8.33
N ILE A 117 23.72 -11.45 9.02
CA ILE A 117 23.73 -11.33 10.49
C ILE A 117 22.70 -10.29 10.94
N VAL A 118 22.71 -9.10 10.32
CA VAL A 118 21.80 -8.01 10.68
C VAL A 118 20.35 -8.37 10.35
N LEU A 119 20.07 -9.00 9.19
CA LEU A 119 18.73 -9.45 8.84
C LEU A 119 18.17 -10.50 9.79
N ASN A 120 18.97 -11.50 10.17
CA ASN A 120 18.52 -12.52 11.13
C ASN A 120 18.12 -11.88 12.47
N LYS A 121 18.89 -10.91 12.95
CA LYS A 121 18.58 -10.20 14.19
C LYS A 121 17.37 -9.26 14.04
N ALA A 122 17.24 -8.59 12.90
CA ALA A 122 16.08 -7.77 12.55
C ALA A 122 14.78 -8.59 12.54
N VAL A 123 14.80 -9.81 11.99
CA VAL A 123 13.65 -10.72 11.99
C VAL A 123 13.26 -11.11 13.41
N VAL A 124 14.21 -11.47 14.28
CA VAL A 124 13.94 -11.78 15.69
C VAL A 124 13.29 -10.58 16.39
N LEU A 125 13.86 -9.39 16.23
CA LEU A 125 13.31 -8.17 16.83
C LEU A 125 11.90 -7.83 16.32
N ALA A 126 11.64 -8.03 15.03
CA ALA A 126 10.32 -7.81 14.44
C ALA A 126 9.27 -8.77 15.03
N VAL A 127 9.60 -10.06 15.14
CA VAL A 127 8.72 -11.08 15.74
C VAL A 127 8.46 -10.77 17.22
N ASP A 128 9.50 -10.38 17.97
CA ASP A 128 9.37 -10.03 19.39
C ASP A 128 8.56 -8.75 19.61
N LYS A 129 8.54 -7.80 18.67
CA LYS A 129 7.69 -6.61 18.75
C LYS A 129 6.22 -7.00 18.55
N VAL A 130 5.90 -7.76 17.50
CA VAL A 130 4.53 -8.22 17.22
C VAL A 130 3.97 -9.04 18.39
N ASN A 131 4.75 -9.97 18.94
CA ASN A 131 4.31 -10.80 20.06
C ASN A 131 4.10 -10.04 21.38
N ARG A 132 4.63 -8.81 21.50
CA ARG A 132 4.45 -7.97 22.70
C ARG A 132 3.24 -7.05 22.62
N ASP A 133 2.78 -6.72 21.41
CA ASP A 133 1.63 -5.84 21.20
C ASP A 133 0.26 -6.56 21.38
N ASP A 134 0.27 -7.89 21.55
CA ASP A 134 -0.91 -8.74 21.81
C ASP A 134 -1.25 -8.91 23.32
N HIS A 135 -0.62 -8.15 24.23
CA HIS A 135 -0.82 -8.19 25.69
C HIS A 135 -1.02 -6.81 26.30
#